data_AF-A0A8J8Q9S8-F1
#
_entry.id   AF-A0A8J8Q9S8-F1
#
_cell.length_a   1.000
_cell.length_b   1.000
_cell.length_c   1.000
_cell.angle_alpha   90.00
_cell.angle_beta   90.00
_cell.angle_gamma   90.00
#
_symmetry.space_group_name_H-M   'P 1'
#
loop_
_entity.id
_entity.type
_entity.pdbx_description
1 polymer ?
#
loop_
_entity_poly.entity_id
_entity_poly.type
_entity_poly.pdbx_seq_one_letter_code
_entity_poly.pdbx_strand_id
1 'polypeptide(L)'
;MVEKARRVAVDRDARGNPSSQWEVFVRDEKTEPLRHAGSVAAASATEAHEHASRLFGWYAVDVWLCPAGEVERHSTRGLASTVDDSADETEPDAECGEVRVYEETEGTPEERDS
;
A
#
# COMPACT_ATOMS: atom_id res chain seq x y z
N MET A 1 10.69 6.60 35.51
CA MET A 1 9.25 6.39 35.23
C MET A 1 9.13 6.30 33.71
N VAL A 2 8.81 5.14 33.15
CA VAL A 2 8.67 4.97 31.69
C VAL A 2 7.21 5.20 31.34
N GLU A 3 6.95 6.23 30.55
CA GLU A 3 5.62 6.49 30.00
C GLU A 3 5.26 5.39 29.01
N LYS A 4 4.15 4.69 29.24
CA LYS A 4 3.67 3.65 28.33
C LYS A 4 3.02 4.31 27.13
N ALA A 5 3.55 4.05 25.94
CA ALA A 5 2.98 4.55 24.70
C ALA A 5 1.51 4.10 24.56
N ARG A 6 0.58 5.07 24.58
CA ARG A 6 -0.85 4.83 24.39
C ARG A 6 -1.10 4.57 22.91
N ARG A 7 -1.70 3.43 22.59
CA ARG A 7 -2.07 3.07 21.20
C ARG A 7 -3.58 3.20 21.03
N VAL A 8 -4.02 3.76 19.91
CA VAL A 8 -5.43 3.96 19.54
C VAL A 8 -5.76 3.07 18.35
N ALA A 9 -6.97 2.50 18.33
CA ALA A 9 -7.45 1.71 17.21
C ALA A 9 -7.49 2.55 15.94
N VAL A 10 -7.03 1.97 14.83
CA VAL A 10 -7.05 2.59 13.50
C VAL A 10 -8.28 2.10 12.75
N ASP A 11 -9.01 3.04 12.13
CA ASP A 11 -10.20 2.70 11.33
C ASP A 11 -9.83 1.75 10.18
N ARG A 12 -10.72 0.79 9.95
CA ARG A 12 -10.60 -0.25 8.95
C ARG A 12 -11.50 0.15 7.78
N ASP A 13 -11.21 1.29 7.16
CA ASP A 13 -12.02 1.76 6.04
C ASP A 13 -12.23 0.62 5.04
N ALA A 14 -13.49 0.35 4.76
CA ALA A 14 -13.89 -0.52 3.67
C ALA A 14 -13.43 0.17 2.40
N ARG A 15 -12.19 -0.08 1.95
CA ARG A 15 -11.80 0.17 0.55
C ARG A 15 -12.97 -0.32 -0.28
N GLY A 16 -13.58 0.54 -1.10
CA GLY A 16 -14.91 0.39 -1.72
C GLY A 16 -15.07 -0.78 -2.69
N ASN A 17 -14.47 -1.93 -2.38
CA ASN A 17 -14.52 -3.17 -3.08
C ASN A 17 -15.53 -4.08 -2.36
N PRO A 18 -16.56 -4.59 -3.06
CA PRO A 18 -17.58 -5.45 -2.44
C PRO A 18 -17.03 -6.81 -1.96
N SER A 19 -15.83 -7.22 -2.40
CA SER A 19 -15.21 -8.46 -1.96
C SER A 19 -14.44 -8.30 -0.65
N SER A 20 -14.56 -9.29 0.23
CA SER A 20 -13.80 -9.37 1.49
C SER A 20 -12.30 -9.15 1.27
N GLN A 21 -11.71 -8.32 2.14
CA GLN A 21 -10.27 -8.07 2.13
C GLN A 21 -9.54 -9.06 3.05
N TRP A 22 -8.33 -9.43 2.66
CA TRP A 22 -7.46 -10.37 3.35
C TRP A 22 -6.07 -9.76 3.50
N GLU A 23 -5.54 -9.76 4.72
CA GLU A 23 -4.15 -9.41 5.00
C GLU A 23 -3.25 -10.62 4.72
N VAL A 24 -2.17 -10.38 3.98
CA VAL A 24 -1.22 -11.40 3.51
C VAL A 24 0.08 -11.27 4.27
N PHE A 25 0.57 -12.39 4.78
CA PHE A 25 1.87 -12.48 5.40
C PHE A 25 2.70 -13.57 4.71
N VAL A 26 3.97 -13.28 4.43
CA VAL A 26 4.87 -14.20 3.71
C VAL A 26 6.13 -14.44 4.51
N ARG A 27 6.73 -15.60 4.30
CA ARG A 27 8.08 -15.93 4.77
C ARG A 27 8.83 -16.53 3.58
N ASP A 28 9.93 -15.89 3.18
CA ASP A 28 10.70 -16.31 1.99
C ASP A 28 11.60 -17.51 2.31
N GLU A 29 12.23 -17.51 3.49
CA GLU A 29 13.04 -18.63 3.96
C GLU A 29 12.59 -19.10 5.34
N LYS A 30 12.80 -20.38 5.65
CA LYS A 30 12.36 -20.99 6.93
C LYS A 30 12.94 -20.26 8.16
N THR A 31 14.11 -19.65 8.04
CA THR A 31 14.79 -18.91 9.12
C THR A 31 14.35 -17.45 9.24
N GLU A 32 13.66 -16.92 8.23
CA GLU A 32 13.19 -15.54 8.23
C GLU A 32 11.91 -15.38 9.04
N PRO A 33 11.69 -14.18 9.63
CA PRO A 33 10.42 -13.86 10.26
C PRO A 33 9.31 -13.76 9.20
N LEU A 34 8.09 -14.09 9.61
CA LEU A 34 6.91 -13.83 8.81
C LEU A 34 6.67 -12.31 8.71
N ARG A 35 6.55 -11.77 7.49
CA ARG A 35 6.36 -10.34 7.24
C ARG A 35 5.01 -10.06 6.59
N HIS A 36 4.39 -8.93 6.92
CA HIS A 36 3.20 -8.45 6.21
C HIS A 36 3.60 -8.01 4.80
N ALA A 37 2.96 -8.60 3.79
CA ALA A 37 3.23 -8.32 2.37
C ALA A 37 2.24 -7.32 1.76
N GLY A 38 1.03 -7.24 2.32
CA GLY A 38 -0.03 -6.36 1.84
C GLY A 38 -1.42 -6.98 2.02
N SER A 39 -2.38 -6.51 1.22
CA SER A 39 -3.75 -6.99 1.25
C SER A 39 -4.22 -7.45 -0.14
N VAL A 40 -5.03 -8.50 -0.20
CA VAL A 40 -5.74 -8.93 -1.42
C VAL A 40 -7.24 -8.94 -1.18
N ALA A 41 -8.00 -8.74 -2.24
CA ALA A 41 -9.45 -8.86 -2.19
C ALA A 41 -9.88 -10.18 -2.84
N ALA A 42 -10.76 -10.91 -2.17
CA ALA A 42 -11.21 -12.23 -2.60
C ALA A 42 -12.48 -12.64 -1.83
N ALA A 43 -13.37 -13.38 -2.49
CA ALA A 43 -14.60 -13.86 -1.87
C ALA A 43 -14.36 -15.02 -0.89
N SER A 44 -13.22 -15.72 -0.99
CA SER A 44 -12.88 -16.89 -0.17
C SER A 44 -11.39 -16.97 0.15
N ALA A 45 -11.04 -17.77 1.17
CA ALA A 45 -9.65 -18.03 1.54
C ALA A 45 -8.85 -18.70 0.41
N THR A 46 -9.48 -19.60 -0.36
CA THR A 46 -8.85 -20.27 -1.49
C THR A 46 -8.46 -19.28 -2.59
N GLU A 47 -9.38 -18.40 -2.97
CA GLU A 47 -9.13 -17.35 -3.96
C GLU A 47 -8.09 -16.34 -3.44
N ALA A 48 -8.17 -15.97 -2.15
CA ALA A 48 -7.16 -15.13 -1.51
C ALA A 48 -5.76 -15.76 -1.58
N HIS A 49 -5.66 -17.08 -1.36
CA HIS A 49 -4.40 -17.81 -1.47
C HIS A 49 -3.86 -17.85 -2.90
N GLU A 50 -4.72 -18.05 -3.90
CA GLU A 50 -4.30 -17.98 -5.30
C GLU A 50 -3.78 -16.59 -5.67
N HIS A 51 -4.51 -15.52 -5.28
CA HIS A 51 -4.09 -14.14 -5.52
C HIS A 51 -2.77 -13.83 -4.81
N ALA A 52 -2.68 -14.17 -3.52
CA ALA A 52 -1.48 -13.95 -2.72
C ALA A 52 -0.26 -14.71 -3.26
N SER A 53 -0.43 -15.96 -3.69
CA SER A 53 0.66 -16.77 -4.25
C SER A 53 1.19 -16.17 -5.55
N ARG A 54 0.31 -15.63 -6.40
CA ARG A 54 0.70 -15.00 -7.67
C ARG A 54 1.38 -13.65 -7.48
N LEU A 55 0.94 -12.87 -6.48
CA LEU A 55 1.43 -11.50 -6.27
C LEU A 55 2.65 -11.42 -5.35
N PHE A 56 2.68 -12.24 -4.31
CA PHE A 56 3.65 -12.13 -3.21
C PHE A 56 4.43 -13.42 -2.94
N GLY A 57 3.92 -14.58 -3.38
CA GLY A 57 4.40 -15.89 -2.96
C GLY A 57 5.33 -16.62 -3.93
N TRP A 58 5.93 -15.94 -4.93
CA TRP A 58 6.70 -16.61 -5.99
C TRP A 58 7.82 -17.52 -5.48
N TYR A 59 8.46 -17.11 -4.38
CA TYR A 59 9.54 -17.86 -3.72
C TYR A 59 9.26 -18.09 -2.23
N ALA A 60 8.05 -17.76 -1.76
CA ALA A 60 7.73 -17.85 -0.34
C ALA A 60 7.62 -19.31 0.09
N VAL A 61 8.31 -19.69 1.17
CA VAL A 61 8.14 -21.01 1.79
C VAL A 61 6.83 -21.12 2.55
N ASP A 62 6.28 -20.01 3.04
CA ASP A 62 4.99 -19.97 3.71
C ASP A 62 4.19 -18.72 3.34
N VAL A 63 2.88 -18.90 3.14
CA VAL A 63 1.91 -17.82 2.94
C VAL A 63 0.79 -17.99 3.95
N TRP A 64 0.59 -16.96 4.79
CA TRP A 64 -0.48 -16.90 5.78
C TRP A 64 -1.48 -15.82 5.40
N LEU A 65 -2.76 -16.09 5.68
CA LEU A 65 -3.87 -15.21 5.36
C LEU A 65 -4.72 -14.98 6.59
N CYS A 66 -5.20 -13.75 6.74
CA CYS A 66 -6.17 -13.38 7.77
C CYS A 66 -7.23 -12.46 7.15
N PRO A 67 -8.53 -12.71 7.37
CA PRO A 67 -9.55 -11.74 7.00
C PRO A 67 -9.24 -10.38 7.64
N ALA A 68 -9.26 -9.29 6.85
CA ALA A 68 -8.89 -7.97 7.35
C ALA A 68 -9.80 -7.49 8.50
N GLY A 69 -11.06 -7.97 8.54
CA GLY A 69 -11.99 -7.72 9.64
C GLY A 69 -11.59 -8.36 10.98
N GLU A 70 -10.66 -9.31 10.99
CA GLU A 70 -10.15 -9.96 12.20
C GLU A 70 -8.83 -9.32 12.69
N VAL A 71 -8.20 -8.44 11.90
CA VAL A 71 -6.91 -7.81 12.25
C VAL A 71 -7.13 -6.47 12.96
N GLU A 72 -6.79 -6.39 14.25
CA GLU A 72 -6.83 -5.13 15.01
C GLU A 72 -5.53 -4.34 14.85
N ARG A 73 -5.64 -3.07 14.41
CA ARG A 73 -4.49 -2.16 14.27
C ARG A 73 -4.55 -1.12 15.38
N HIS A 74 -3.47 -1.01 16.16
CA HIS A 74 -3.32 0.02 17.17
C HIS A 74 -2.06 0.86 16.91
N SER A 75 -2.22 2.18 16.75
CA SER A 75 -1.12 3.11 16.48
C SER A 75 -0.94 4.10 17.63
N THR A 76 0.32 4.45 17.94
CA THR A 76 0.65 5.57 18.84
C THR A 76 0.50 6.93 18.17
N ARG A 77 0.46 6.94 16.83
CA ARG A 77 0.15 8.09 16.01
C ARG A 77 -1.34 8.01 15.68
N GLY A 78 -2.15 8.85 16.31
CA GLY A 78 -3.56 8.94 15.96
C GLY A 78 -3.68 9.31 14.49
N LEU A 79 -4.46 8.53 13.73
CA LEU A 79 -4.93 8.98 12.43
C LEU A 79 -5.94 10.09 12.74
N ALA A 80 -5.54 11.34 12.56
CA ALA A 80 -6.50 12.42 12.49
C ALA A 80 -7.42 12.08 11.31
N SER A 81 -8.67 11.73 11.60
CA SER A 81 -9.70 11.57 10.58
C SER A 81 -10.01 12.97 10.04
N THR A 82 -9.21 13.46 9.09
CA THR A 82 -9.58 14.61 8.28
C THR A 82 -10.50 14.13 7.17
N VAL A 83 -11.74 13.89 7.55
CA VAL A 83 -12.88 14.01 6.62
C VAL A 83 -13.81 15.02 7.27
N ASP A 84 -13.36 16.28 7.30
CA ASP A 84 -14.23 17.42 7.56
C ASP A 84 -14.72 17.88 6.18
N ASP A 85 -16.02 17.70 5.95
CA ASP A 85 -16.75 18.27 4.82
C ASP A 85 -16.70 19.79 4.95
N SER A 86 -15.77 20.43 4.25
CA SER A 86 -15.73 21.88 4.06
C SER A 86 -15.09 22.16 2.71
N ALA A 87 -15.95 22.42 1.72
CA ALA A 87 -15.55 23.13 0.52
C ALA A 87 -15.07 24.53 0.92
N ASP A 88 -13.78 24.80 0.76
CA ASP A 88 -13.30 26.11 0.31
C ASP A 88 -11.90 25.98 -0.31
N GLU A 89 -11.72 26.61 -1.46
CA GLU A 89 -10.52 26.55 -2.28
C GLU A 89 -9.33 27.24 -1.59
N THR A 90 -8.12 26.69 -1.72
CA THR A 90 -6.82 27.39 -1.97
C THR A 90 -5.64 26.47 -1.60
N GLU A 91 -4.98 25.89 -2.60
CA GLU A 91 -3.54 25.57 -2.58
C GLU A 91 -2.76 26.87 -2.93
N PRO A 92 -1.47 27.09 -2.55
CA PRO A 92 -0.42 26.07 -2.70
C PRO A 92 0.80 26.11 -1.75
N ASP A 93 1.70 25.15 -2.00
CA ASP A 93 3.17 25.20 -1.95
C ASP A 93 3.93 24.66 -0.70
N ALA A 94 4.51 23.47 -0.87
CA ALA A 94 5.90 23.18 -0.48
C ALA A 94 6.44 21.92 -1.19
N GLU A 95 7.09 22.18 -2.32
CA GLU A 95 7.95 21.34 -3.16
C GLU A 95 8.98 20.46 -2.40
N CYS A 96 9.14 19.18 -2.80
CA CYS A 96 10.46 18.55 -2.98
C CYS A 96 10.31 17.16 -3.63
N GLY A 97 10.52 17.10 -4.94
CA GLY A 97 10.66 15.84 -5.67
C GLY A 97 10.82 16.10 -7.16
N GLU A 98 11.95 16.68 -7.57
CA GLU A 98 12.32 16.89 -8.97
C GLU A 98 12.16 15.60 -9.79
N VAL A 99 11.15 15.60 -10.69
CA VAL A 99 10.99 14.57 -11.73
C VAL A 99 12.08 14.79 -12.75
N ARG A 100 13.08 13.90 -12.79
CA ARG A 100 14.12 13.94 -13.82
C ARG A 100 13.51 13.49 -15.15
N VAL A 101 13.12 14.47 -15.96
CA VAL A 101 12.79 14.27 -17.37
C VAL A 101 14.09 14.12 -18.14
N TYR A 102 14.27 12.99 -18.81
CA TYR A 102 15.32 12.78 -19.80
C TYR A 102 14.86 13.48 -21.08
N GLU A 103 15.57 14.51 -21.52
CA GLU A 103 15.30 15.11 -22.83
C GLU A 103 15.82 14.16 -23.92
N GLU A 104 14.89 13.46 -24.56
CA GLU A 104 15.10 12.81 -25.85
C GLU A 104 15.30 13.92 -26.89
N THR A 105 16.55 14.12 -27.33
CA THR A 105 16.88 15.13 -28.32
C THR A 105 16.35 14.71 -29.70
N GLU A 106 15.16 15.20 -30.05
CA GLU A 106 14.69 15.21 -31.44
C GLU A 106 15.55 16.21 -32.25
N GLY A 107 16.58 15.70 -32.92
CA GLY A 107 17.31 16.45 -33.94
C GLY A 107 16.68 16.21 -35.30
N THR A 108 15.98 17.21 -35.86
CA THR A 108 15.60 17.33 -37.28
C THR A 108 15.12 18.77 -37.55
N PRO A 109 15.29 19.44 -38.72
CA PRO A 109 16.13 19.20 -39.92
C PRO A 109 17.00 20.43 -40.32
N GLU A 110 17.90 20.31 -41.31
CA GLU A 110 18.14 21.43 -42.25
C GLU A 110 18.50 20.88 -43.64
N GLU A 111 17.67 21.23 -44.62
CA GLU A 111 17.92 21.03 -46.05
C GLU A 111 18.86 22.12 -46.59
N ARG A 112 19.81 21.79 -47.48
CA ARG A 112 20.26 22.72 -48.53
C ARG A 112 20.96 22.04 -49.71
N ASP A 113 20.30 22.22 -50.85
CA ASP A 113 20.64 22.09 -52.26
C ASP A 113 22.13 22.19 -52.67
N SER A 114 22.58 21.26 -53.53
CA SER A 114 23.49 21.48 -54.70
C SER A 114 23.63 20.22 -55.55
#